data_AF-A0AA48I248-F1
#
_entry.id   AF-A0AA48I248-F1
#
_cell.length_a   1.000
_cell.length_b   1.000
_cell.length_c   1.000
_cell.angle_alpha   90.00
_cell.angle_beta   90.00
_cell.angle_gamma   90.00
#
_symmetry.space_group_name_H-M   'P 1'
#
loop_
_entity.id
_entity.type
_entity.pdbx_description
1 polymer ?
#
loop_
_entity_poly.entity_id
_entity_poly.type
_entity_poly.pdbx_seq_one_letter_code
_entity_poly.pdbx_strand_id
1 'polypeptide(L)'
;MLRHFSTCSTAFRRAPLPPKLSAAHDHRRPPPLHVSDTVIDRKSRFLGHAASVTCLADVAAVIDVLLQDKKIARATHPAIYAYRIGKESGSDDSGESQAGNRLLAMLEQHKAENALVVVTRWYGGSHLGADRFRRINEAGRGALLAAGLI
;
A
#
# COMPACT_ATOMS: atom_id res chain seq x y z
N MET A 1 78.70 -14.49 14.58
CA MET A 1 77.74 -15.27 13.77
C MET A 1 76.33 -14.81 14.11
N LEU A 2 75.77 -13.92 13.30
CA LEU A 2 74.44 -13.31 13.51
C LEU A 2 73.34 -14.27 13.03
N ARG A 3 72.42 -14.67 13.92
CA ARG A 3 71.25 -15.48 13.57
C ARG A 3 70.07 -14.55 13.23
N HIS A 4 69.42 -14.88 12.12
CA HIS A 4 68.39 -14.10 11.46
C HIS A 4 67.06 -14.17 12.23
N PHE A 5 66.38 -13.03 12.37
CA PHE A 5 64.97 -12.97 12.76
C PHE A 5 64.10 -13.11 11.50
N SER A 6 63.33 -14.19 11.44
CA SER A 6 62.32 -14.45 10.40
C SER A 6 61.08 -13.62 10.68
N THR A 7 60.73 -12.73 9.76
CA THR A 7 59.53 -11.90 9.84
C THR A 7 58.29 -12.70 9.42
N CYS A 8 57.40 -12.95 10.38
CA CYS A 8 56.09 -13.52 10.12
C CYS A 8 55.22 -12.46 9.41
N SER A 9 55.05 -12.61 8.09
CA SER A 9 54.15 -11.78 7.29
C SER A 9 52.74 -12.36 7.33
N THR A 10 51.94 -11.91 8.30
CA THR A 10 50.52 -12.24 8.35
C THR A 10 49.78 -11.42 7.29
N ALA A 11 49.59 -11.99 6.10
CA ALA A 11 48.75 -11.42 5.07
C ALA A 11 47.29 -11.39 5.57
N PHE A 12 46.85 -10.22 6.03
CA PHE A 12 45.46 -9.95 6.40
C PHE A 12 44.62 -9.99 5.11
N ARG A 13 44.03 -11.15 4.80
CA ARG A 13 43.05 -11.28 3.71
C ARG A 13 41.87 -10.39 4.07
N ARG A 14 41.68 -9.31 3.30
CA ARG A 14 40.49 -8.47 3.38
C ARG A 14 39.27 -9.34 3.08
N ALA A 15 38.38 -9.47 4.06
CA ALA A 15 37.08 -10.12 3.85
C ALA A 15 36.32 -9.39 2.73
N PRO A 16 35.53 -10.12 1.90
CA PRO A 16 34.65 -9.48 0.93
C PRO A 16 33.70 -8.53 1.64
N LEU A 17 33.53 -7.32 1.09
CA LEU A 17 32.53 -6.36 1.56
C LEU A 17 31.14 -7.03 1.54
N PRO A 18 30.32 -6.85 2.58
CA PRO A 18 28.95 -7.36 2.56
C PRO A 18 28.22 -6.80 1.32
N PRO A 19 27.29 -7.57 0.72
CA PRO A 19 26.46 -7.06 -0.37
C PRO A 19 25.79 -5.77 0.08
N LYS A 20 25.84 -4.75 -0.78
CA LYS A 20 25.24 -3.43 -0.54
C LYS A 20 23.82 -3.63 -0.03
N LEU A 21 23.51 -3.09 1.16
CA LEU A 21 22.14 -3.01 1.64
C LEU A 21 21.27 -2.48 0.50
N SER A 22 20.26 -3.26 0.14
CA SER A 22 19.25 -2.93 -0.84
C SER A 22 18.72 -1.52 -0.60
N ALA A 23 18.54 -0.78 -1.70
CA ALA A 23 18.08 0.60 -1.82
C ALA A 23 17.36 1.15 -0.58
N ALA A 24 17.94 2.16 0.05
CA ALA A 24 17.21 3.06 0.93
C ALA A 24 15.95 3.53 0.18
N HIS A 25 14.77 3.24 0.74
CA HIS A 25 13.51 3.68 0.15
C HIS A 25 13.52 5.21 0.11
N ASP A 26 13.60 5.80 -1.09
CA ASP A 26 13.49 7.24 -1.26
C ASP A 26 12.03 7.62 -1.05
N HIS A 27 11.66 7.95 0.20
CA HIS A 27 10.32 8.40 0.58
C HIS A 27 9.84 9.66 -0.16
N ARG A 28 10.67 10.25 -1.03
CA ARG A 28 10.29 11.34 -1.93
C ARG A 28 9.40 10.91 -3.09
N ARG A 29 9.32 9.61 -3.38
CA ARG A 29 8.45 9.09 -4.43
C ARG A 29 7.39 8.16 -3.84
N PRO A 30 6.09 8.38 -4.15
CA PRO A 30 5.06 7.44 -3.73
C PRO A 30 5.33 6.05 -4.33
N PRO A 31 5.02 4.97 -3.61
CA PRO A 31 5.12 3.63 -4.16
C PRO A 31 4.20 3.44 -5.39
N PRO A 32 4.53 2.50 -6.29
CA PRO A 32 3.71 2.22 -7.47
C PRO A 32 2.26 1.89 -7.09
N LEU A 33 1.32 2.51 -7.79
CA LEU A 33 -0.11 2.29 -7.61
C LEU A 33 -0.64 1.33 -8.67
N HIS A 34 -1.38 0.33 -8.22
CA HIS A 34 -2.11 -0.60 -9.04
C HIS A 34 -3.60 -0.32 -8.92
N VAL A 35 -4.31 -0.37 -10.02
CA VAL A 35 -5.72 0.04 -10.11
C VAL A 35 -6.57 -1.15 -10.48
N SER A 36 -7.75 -1.27 -9.85
CA SER A 36 -8.75 -2.29 -10.22
C SER A 36 -9.53 -1.89 -11.48
N ASP A 37 -10.27 -2.83 -12.05
CA ASP A 37 -11.40 -2.48 -12.90
C ASP A 37 -12.43 -1.64 -12.13
N THR A 38 -13.16 -0.77 -12.83
CA THR A 38 -14.22 0.03 -12.20
C THR A 38 -15.46 -0.84 -11.96
N VAL A 39 -15.87 -0.99 -10.70
CA VAL A 39 -17.12 -1.65 -10.34
C VAL A 39 -18.27 -0.64 -10.41
N ILE A 40 -19.40 -1.03 -11.01
CA ILE A 40 -20.57 -0.17 -11.19
C ILE A 40 -21.83 -0.83 -10.59
N ASP A 41 -22.59 -0.07 -9.79
CA ASP A 41 -23.89 -0.46 -9.23
C ASP A 41 -24.81 0.76 -9.14
N ARG A 42 -25.98 0.71 -9.81
CA ARG A 42 -26.97 1.81 -9.82
C ARG A 42 -26.32 3.18 -10.03
N LYS A 43 -25.51 3.27 -11.09
CA LYS A 43 -24.71 4.44 -11.49
C LYS A 43 -23.63 4.89 -10.49
N SER A 44 -23.55 4.29 -9.30
CA SER A 44 -22.42 4.47 -8.40
C SER A 44 -21.22 3.76 -8.98
N ARG A 45 -20.04 4.37 -8.83
CA ARG A 45 -18.78 3.84 -9.35
C ARG A 45 -17.81 3.65 -8.21
N PHE A 46 -17.05 2.57 -8.25
CA PHE A 46 -16.04 2.22 -7.26
C PHE A 46 -14.74 1.88 -7.99
N LEU A 47 -13.65 2.50 -7.56
CA LEU A 47 -12.32 2.28 -8.13
C LEU A 47 -11.36 1.98 -7.00
N GLY A 48 -10.74 0.80 -7.03
CA GLY A 48 -9.73 0.39 -6.08
C GLY A 48 -8.33 0.80 -6.55
N HIS A 49 -7.50 1.21 -5.60
CA HIS A 49 -6.08 1.40 -5.74
C HIS A 49 -5.37 0.59 -4.65
N ALA A 50 -4.22 0.02 -4.97
CA ALA A 50 -3.39 -0.67 -4.00
C ALA A 50 -1.92 -0.37 -4.24
N ALA A 51 -1.14 -0.36 -3.15
CA ALA A 51 0.29 -0.17 -3.18
C ALA A 51 0.96 -1.01 -2.09
N SER A 52 2.18 -1.47 -2.36
CA SER A 52 3.04 -1.99 -1.31
C SER A 52 3.61 -0.80 -0.51
N VAL A 53 3.49 -0.88 0.82
CA VAL A 53 3.86 0.19 1.75
C VAL A 53 4.69 -0.38 2.88
N THR A 54 5.73 0.34 3.29
CA THR A 54 6.68 -0.10 4.33
C THR A 54 6.67 0.79 5.56
N CYS A 55 6.09 1.98 5.45
CA CYS A 55 5.92 2.92 6.56
C CYS A 55 4.70 3.82 6.36
N LEU A 56 4.30 4.55 7.41
CA LEU A 56 3.17 5.48 7.35
C LEU A 56 3.39 6.64 6.37
N ALA A 57 4.63 7.01 6.10
CA ALA A 57 4.95 8.04 5.11
C ALA A 57 4.56 7.60 3.68
N ASP A 58 4.73 6.31 3.36
CA ASP A 58 4.30 5.75 2.07
C ASP A 58 2.77 5.85 1.93
N VAL A 59 2.04 5.58 3.02
CA VAL A 59 0.57 5.69 3.06
C VAL A 59 0.14 7.12 2.78
N ALA A 60 0.69 8.09 3.52
CA ALA A 60 0.40 9.51 3.31
C ALA A 60 0.71 9.96 1.88
N ALA A 61 1.88 9.57 1.33
CA ALA A 61 2.27 9.92 -0.03
C ALA A 61 1.32 9.37 -1.09
N VAL A 62 0.82 8.13 -0.93
CA VAL A 62 -0.19 7.56 -1.83
C VAL A 62 -1.49 8.34 -1.78
N ILE A 63 -2.00 8.64 -0.57
CA ILE A 63 -3.25 9.38 -0.41
C ILE A 63 -3.13 10.77 -1.05
N ASP A 64 -2.04 11.48 -0.80
CA ASP A 64 -1.79 12.81 -1.38
C ASP A 64 -1.79 12.77 -2.92
N VAL A 65 -1.13 11.76 -3.51
CA VAL A 65 -1.07 11.59 -4.97
C VAL A 65 -2.44 11.30 -5.56
N LEU A 66 -3.25 10.45 -4.91
CA LEU A 66 -4.62 10.17 -5.35
C LEU A 66 -5.50 11.42 -5.27
N LEU A 67 -5.36 12.21 -4.20
CA LEU A 67 -6.13 13.44 -4.00
C LEU A 67 -5.67 14.61 -4.89
N GLN A 68 -4.52 14.52 -5.55
CA GLN A 68 -4.13 15.47 -6.61
C GLN A 68 -4.97 15.27 -7.90
N ASP A 69 -5.50 14.07 -8.16
CA ASP A 69 -6.44 13.87 -9.26
C ASP A 69 -7.78 14.50 -8.91
N LYS A 70 -8.14 15.57 -9.64
CA LYS A 70 -9.39 16.30 -9.45
C LYS A 70 -10.64 15.44 -9.59
N LYS A 71 -10.61 14.33 -10.34
CA LYS A 71 -11.74 13.41 -10.47
C LYS A 71 -11.95 12.59 -9.21
N ILE A 72 -10.85 12.17 -8.57
CA ILE A 72 -10.87 11.44 -7.29
C ILE A 72 -11.21 12.40 -6.15
N ALA A 73 -10.54 13.55 -6.07
CA ALA A 73 -10.75 14.53 -5.01
C ALA A 73 -12.19 15.07 -4.93
N ARG A 74 -12.91 15.08 -6.05
CA ARG A 74 -14.33 15.49 -6.13
C ARG A 74 -15.32 14.33 -5.99
N ALA A 75 -14.84 13.12 -5.75
CA ALA A 75 -15.73 11.98 -5.50
C ALA A 75 -16.49 12.17 -4.18
N THR A 76 -17.62 11.47 -4.04
CA THR A 76 -18.43 11.52 -2.82
C THR A 76 -17.65 10.99 -1.61
N HIS A 77 -16.86 9.94 -1.83
CA HIS A 77 -15.91 9.42 -0.85
C HIS A 77 -14.57 9.22 -1.56
N PRO A 78 -13.64 10.17 -1.45
CA PRO A 78 -12.44 10.21 -2.31
C PRO A 78 -11.42 9.13 -1.98
N ALA A 79 -11.20 8.82 -0.69
CA ALA A 79 -10.14 7.91 -0.26
C ALA A 79 -10.55 7.06 0.94
N ILE A 80 -11.45 6.09 0.76
CA ILE A 80 -11.75 5.09 1.80
C ILE A 80 -10.55 4.14 1.85
N TYR A 81 -9.81 4.02 2.94
CA TYR A 81 -8.60 3.22 2.92
C TYR A 81 -8.39 2.37 4.17
N ALA A 82 -7.56 1.35 4.01
CA ALA A 82 -6.98 0.58 5.09
C ALA A 82 -5.56 0.14 4.74
N TYR A 83 -4.70 -0.01 5.75
CA TYR A 83 -3.34 -0.50 5.58
C TYR A 83 -2.94 -1.48 6.68
N ARG A 84 -1.97 -2.33 6.36
CA ARG A 84 -1.24 -3.19 7.31
C ARG A 84 0.25 -3.10 7.01
N ILE A 85 1.05 -2.70 8.00
CA ILE A 85 2.51 -2.54 7.92
C ILE A 85 3.14 -3.18 9.15
N GLY A 86 3.69 -4.38 9.00
CA GLY A 86 4.16 -5.18 10.13
C GLY A 86 3.09 -5.34 11.22
N LYS A 87 3.35 -4.74 12.40
CA LYS A 87 2.42 -4.76 13.55
C LYS A 87 1.43 -3.60 13.57
N GLU A 88 1.63 -2.59 12.73
CA GLU A 88 0.78 -1.42 12.65
C GLU A 88 -0.32 -1.63 11.59
N SER A 89 -1.52 -1.14 11.89
CA SER A 89 -2.62 -1.13 10.94
C SER A 89 -3.53 0.06 11.24
N GLY A 90 -4.30 0.47 10.25
CA GLY A 90 -5.21 1.61 10.37
C GLY A 90 -6.17 1.67 9.20
N SER A 91 -7.22 2.48 9.35
CA SER A 91 -8.20 2.72 8.30
C SER A 91 -8.86 4.09 8.44
N ASP A 92 -9.44 4.57 7.34
CA ASP A 92 -10.25 5.79 7.30
C ASP A 92 -11.47 5.57 6.40
N ASP A 93 -12.63 6.00 6.87
CA ASP A 93 -13.91 5.86 6.19
C ASP A 93 -14.12 6.88 5.07
N SER A 94 -13.42 8.02 5.05
CA SER A 94 -13.65 9.13 4.11
C SER A 94 -15.14 9.53 4.00
N GLY A 95 -15.83 9.56 5.14
CA GLY A 95 -17.27 9.85 5.22
C GLY A 95 -18.19 8.70 4.80
N GLU A 96 -17.66 7.57 4.34
CA GLU A 96 -18.40 6.33 4.09
C GLU A 96 -18.39 5.47 5.35
N SER A 97 -19.31 5.73 6.27
CA SER A 97 -19.28 5.12 7.60
C SER A 97 -19.12 3.59 7.58
N GLN A 98 -18.15 3.11 8.36
CA GLN A 98 -17.71 1.71 8.54
C GLN A 98 -16.94 1.09 7.37
N ALA A 99 -16.71 1.79 6.27
CA ALA A 99 -16.07 1.20 5.10
C ALA A 99 -14.56 0.96 5.28
N GLY A 100 -13.84 1.84 5.98
CA GLY A 100 -12.41 1.68 6.26
C GLY A 100 -12.14 0.43 7.08
N ASN A 101 -12.85 0.23 8.20
CA ASN A 101 -12.69 -0.97 9.02
C ASN A 101 -13.06 -2.26 8.27
N ARG A 102 -13.99 -2.19 7.30
CA ARG A 102 -14.32 -3.35 6.45
C ARG A 102 -13.20 -3.67 5.46
N LEU A 103 -12.53 -2.65 4.91
CA LEU A 103 -11.32 -2.84 4.11
C LEU A 103 -10.18 -3.41 4.95
N LEU A 104 -10.02 -2.98 6.20
CA LEU A 104 -9.02 -3.53 7.11
C LEU A 104 -9.27 -5.02 7.38
N ALA A 105 -10.51 -5.40 7.72
CA ALA A 105 -10.90 -6.79 7.89
C ALA A 105 -10.65 -7.63 6.62
N MET A 106 -10.84 -7.04 5.43
CA MET A 106 -10.51 -7.71 4.16
C MET A 106 -8.99 -7.96 4.03
N LEU A 107 -8.14 -6.99 4.37
CA LEU A 107 -6.68 -7.19 4.37
C LEU A 107 -6.25 -8.30 5.34
N GLU A 108 -6.87 -8.37 6.52
CA GLU A 108 -6.61 -9.42 7.52
C GLU A 108 -7.04 -10.80 7.01
N GLN A 109 -8.24 -10.91 6.42
CA GLN A 109 -8.76 -12.15 5.86
C GLN A 109 -7.85 -12.72 4.76
N HIS A 110 -7.29 -11.85 3.92
CA HIS A 110 -6.36 -12.23 2.87
C HIS A 110 -4.90 -12.31 3.33
N LYS A 111 -4.61 -12.03 4.60
CA LYS A 111 -3.24 -11.97 5.15
C LYS A 111 -2.32 -11.02 4.37
N ALA A 112 -2.88 -9.96 3.78
CA ALA A 112 -2.13 -8.97 3.03
C ALA A 112 -1.30 -8.11 3.99
N GLU A 113 0.03 -8.24 3.95
CA GLU A 113 0.97 -7.49 4.77
C GLU A 113 1.76 -6.49 3.93
N ASN A 114 2.20 -5.39 4.56
CA ASN A 114 2.90 -4.29 3.90
C ASN A 114 2.13 -3.77 2.68
N ALA A 115 0.82 -3.61 2.89
CA ALA A 115 -0.16 -3.34 1.87
C ALA A 115 -1.09 -2.21 2.30
N LEU A 116 -1.39 -1.32 1.35
CA LEU A 116 -2.40 -0.29 1.42
C LEU A 116 -3.44 -0.57 0.34
N VAL A 117 -4.71 -0.46 0.70
CA VAL A 117 -5.83 -0.44 -0.23
C VAL A 117 -6.62 0.85 -0.04
N VAL A 118 -6.95 1.52 -1.15
CA VAL A 118 -7.75 2.74 -1.19
C VAL A 118 -8.89 2.54 -2.19
N VAL A 119 -10.11 2.88 -1.82
CA VAL A 119 -11.27 2.82 -2.70
C VAL A 119 -11.89 4.21 -2.81
N THR A 120 -12.03 4.67 -4.04
CA THR A 120 -12.77 5.89 -4.38
C THR A 120 -14.19 5.51 -4.78
N ARG A 121 -15.19 6.19 -4.20
CA ARG A 121 -16.60 6.01 -4.54
C ARG A 121 -17.22 7.32 -5.06
N TRP A 122 -17.85 7.23 -6.23
CA TRP A 122 -18.74 8.27 -6.76
C TRP A 122 -20.20 7.84 -6.58
N TYR A 123 -21.01 8.68 -5.94
CA TYR A 123 -22.45 8.42 -5.75
C TYR A 123 -23.22 8.53 -7.07
N GLY A 124 -24.05 7.52 -7.36
CA GLY A 124 -24.83 7.42 -8.59
C GLY A 124 -26.24 8.02 -8.54
N GLY A 125 -26.65 8.62 -7.43
CA GLY A 125 -28.03 9.13 -7.26
C GLY A 125 -29.01 8.18 -6.59
N SER A 126 -28.59 6.97 -6.17
CA SER A 126 -29.44 6.03 -5.42
C SER A 126 -28.72 5.41 -4.24
N HIS A 127 -29.39 5.36 -3.08
CA HIS A 127 -28.84 4.73 -1.87
C HIS A 127 -28.70 3.22 -2.07
N LEU A 128 -27.48 2.73 -1.87
CA LEU A 128 -27.16 1.30 -2.05
C LEU A 128 -27.38 0.47 -0.78
N GLY A 129 -27.59 1.10 0.38
CA GLY A 129 -27.66 0.39 1.66
C GLY A 129 -26.42 -0.46 1.89
N ALA A 130 -26.59 -1.69 2.36
CA ALA A 130 -25.48 -2.60 2.64
C ALA A 130 -24.68 -3.02 1.39
N ASP A 131 -25.28 -2.97 0.19
CA ASP A 131 -24.64 -3.43 -1.05
C ASP A 131 -23.36 -2.66 -1.38
N ARG A 132 -23.25 -1.39 -0.97
CA ARG A 132 -22.06 -0.57 -1.20
C ARG A 132 -20.80 -1.24 -0.63
N PHE A 133 -20.91 -1.89 0.52
CA PHE A 133 -19.77 -2.54 1.16
C PHE A 133 -19.27 -3.73 0.35
N ARG A 134 -20.18 -4.47 -0.29
CA ARG A 134 -19.81 -5.56 -1.21
C ARG A 134 -19.02 -5.01 -2.40
N ARG A 135 -19.43 -3.88 -2.97
CA ARG A 135 -18.74 -3.24 -4.10
C ARG A 135 -17.41 -2.60 -3.71
N ILE A 136 -17.32 -2.04 -2.51
CA ILE A 136 -16.07 -1.51 -1.94
C ILE A 136 -15.04 -2.63 -1.78
N ASN A 137 -15.44 -3.75 -1.19
CA ASN A 137 -14.57 -4.92 -1.06
C ASN A 137 -14.20 -5.54 -2.42
N GLU A 138 -15.14 -5.59 -3.37
CA GLU A 138 -14.87 -6.07 -4.73
C GLU A 138 -13.80 -5.22 -5.43
N ALA A 139 -13.94 -3.89 -5.40
CA ALA A 139 -12.95 -2.97 -5.99
C ALA A 139 -11.60 -3.03 -5.26
N GLY A 140 -11.61 -3.01 -3.92
CA GLY A 140 -10.39 -3.12 -3.11
C GLY A 140 -9.64 -4.42 -3.34
N ARG A 141 -10.35 -5.56 -3.37
CA ARG A 141 -9.77 -6.87 -3.68
C ARG A 141 -9.20 -6.92 -5.11
N GLY A 142 -9.92 -6.35 -6.08
CA GLY A 142 -9.42 -6.25 -7.45
C GLY A 142 -8.09 -5.51 -7.55
N ALA A 143 -7.92 -4.42 -6.80
CA ALA A 143 -6.67 -3.67 -6.77
C ALA A 143 -5.53 -4.46 -6.11
N LEU A 144 -5.81 -5.17 -5.01
CA LEU A 144 -4.83 -6.02 -4.35
C LEU A 144 -4.34 -7.16 -5.26
N LEU A 145 -5.23 -7.78 -6.04
CA LEU A 145 -4.87 -8.78 -7.05
C LEU A 145 -4.00 -8.15 -8.16
N ALA A 146 -4.38 -6.98 -8.66
CA ALA A 146 -3.61 -6.26 -9.68
C ALA A 146 -2.21 -5.86 -9.20
N ALA A 147 -2.04 -5.69 -7.88
CA ALA A 147 -0.76 -5.43 -7.23
C ALA A 147 0.05 -6.69 -6.90
N GLY A 148 -0.53 -7.89 -7.03
CA GLY A 148 0.08 -9.14 -6.57
C GLY A 148 0.28 -9.21 -5.06
N LEU A 149 -0.58 -8.53 -4.28
CA LEU A 149 -0.51 -8.48 -2.82
C LEU A 149 -1.40 -9.53 -2.14
N ILE A 150 -2.25 -10.22 -2.91
CA ILE A 150 -3.11 -11.35 -2.50
C ILE A 150 -3.28 -12.36 -3.63
#